data_AF-A0A7Y2YNK4-F1
#
_entry.id   AF-A0A7Y2YNK4-F1
#
_cell.length_a   1.000
_cell.length_b   1.000
_cell.length_c   1.000
_cell.angle_alpha   90.00
_cell.angle_beta   90.00
_cell.angle_gamma   90.00
#
_symmetry.space_group_name_H-M   'P 1'
#
loop_
_entity.id
_entity.type
_entity.pdbx_description
1 polymer ?
#
loop_
_entity_poly.entity_id
_entity_poly.type
_entity_poly.pdbx_seq_one_letter_code
_entity_poly.pdbx_strand_id
1 'polypeptide(L)'
;MFKLVKENIKIAFDSIKSQLLRTILTIIIIAIGIMALVGILSGISALENTISSDFSSMGANTFNIRRYELTVRVQTGNNRGGERQQINPVLSYRDVKEFLDKYNYPSAKTALSFFGTGTAEVKFENTKTDPEVAVLGANEHFLGNSGLELESGRGLN
;
A
#
# COMPACT_ATOMS: atom_id res chain seq x y z
N MET A 1 60.78 4.94 4.56
CA MET A 1 59.56 4.19 4.18
C MET A 1 58.75 4.87 3.06
N PHE A 2 58.42 6.16 3.13
CA PHE A 2 57.62 6.85 2.09
C PHE A 2 58.16 6.75 0.65
N LYS A 3 59.49 6.76 0.46
CA LYS A 3 60.11 6.59 -0.87
C LYS A 3 59.78 5.23 -1.50
N LEU A 4 59.80 4.16 -0.72
CA LEU A 4 59.51 2.79 -1.17
C LEU A 4 58.03 2.63 -1.58
N VAL A 5 57.11 3.21 -0.82
CA VAL A 5 55.67 3.19 -1.17
C VAL A 5 55.40 3.93 -2.48
N LYS A 6 56.03 5.10 -2.68
CA LYS A 6 55.90 5.88 -3.91
C LYS A 6 56.45 5.13 -5.13
N GLU A 7 57.55 4.41 -4.94
CA GLU A 7 58.19 3.61 -5.99
C GLU A 7 57.33 2.38 -6.34
N ASN A 8 56.77 1.69 -5.35
CA ASN A 8 55.84 0.58 -5.55
C ASN A 8 54.56 1.01 -6.29
N ILE A 9 54.00 2.18 -5.96
CA ILE A 9 52.84 2.74 -6.68
C ILE A 9 53.19 3.04 -8.13
N LYS A 10 54.38 3.62 -8.37
CA LYS A 10 54.84 3.92 -9.74
C LYS A 10 54.99 2.63 -10.57
N ILE A 11 55.60 1.59 -10.00
CA ILE A 11 55.76 0.27 -10.64
C ILE A 11 54.38 -0.35 -10.94
N ALA A 12 53.42 -0.23 -10.01
CA ALA A 12 52.06 -0.71 -10.23
C ALA A 12 51.35 0.01 -11.40
N PHE A 13 51.49 1.34 -11.50
CA PHE A 13 50.93 2.11 -12.62
C PHE A 13 51.56 1.77 -13.97
N ASP A 14 52.88 1.58 -14.02
CA ASP A 14 53.56 1.14 -15.24
C ASP A 14 53.10 -0.27 -15.65
N SER A 15 52.88 -1.16 -14.67
CA SER A 15 52.34 -2.51 -14.92
C SER A 15 50.92 -2.49 -15.49
N ILE A 16 50.05 -1.62 -14.96
CA ILE A 16 48.69 -1.39 -15.47
C ILE A 16 48.72 -0.88 -16.92
N LYS A 17 49.63 0.06 -17.24
CA LYS A 17 49.80 0.58 -18.60
C LYS A 17 50.34 -0.47 -19.57
N SER A 18 51.24 -1.34 -19.11
CA SER A 18 51.81 -2.43 -19.91
C SER A 18 50.75 -3.49 -20.28
N GLN A 19 49.79 -3.77 -19.38
CA GLN A 19 48.70 -4.73 -19.61
C GLN A 19 47.31 -4.07 -19.51
N LEU A 20 47.07 -3.08 -20.37
CA LEU A 20 45.84 -2.27 -20.35
C LEU A 20 44.58 -3.11 -20.57
N LEU A 21 44.59 -4.01 -21.56
CA LEU A 21 43.44 -4.85 -21.93
C LEU A 21 42.96 -5.70 -20.76
N ARG A 22 43.89 -6.41 -20.11
CA ARG A 22 43.59 -7.30 -18.99
C ARG A 22 43.07 -6.52 -17.79
N THR A 23 43.69 -5.38 -17.49
CA THR A 23 43.32 -4.55 -16.34
C THR A 23 41.93 -3.92 -16.51
N ILE A 24 41.59 -3.45 -17.71
CA ILE A 24 40.27 -2.89 -17.99
C ILE A 24 39.19 -3.96 -17.89
N LEU A 25 39.43 -5.14 -18.47
CA LEU A 25 38.46 -6.23 -18.44
C LEU A 25 38.16 -6.69 -17.00
N THR A 26 39.17 -6.83 -16.15
CA THR A 26 38.98 -7.21 -14.75
C THR A 26 38.21 -6.15 -13.95
N ILE A 27 38.53 -4.86 -14.16
CA ILE A 27 37.80 -3.76 -13.50
C ILE A 27 36.33 -3.74 -13.95
N ILE A 28 36.05 -3.94 -15.24
CA ILE A 28 34.68 -4.00 -15.75
C ILE A 28 33.90 -5.17 -15.13
N ILE A 29 34.49 -6.36 -15.04
CA ILE A 29 33.85 -7.53 -14.43
C ILE A 29 33.49 -7.24 -12.97
N ILE A 30 34.41 -6.64 -12.20
CA ILE A 30 34.17 -6.29 -10.80
C ILE A 30 33.10 -5.20 -10.69
N ALA A 31 33.17 -4.17 -11.53
CA ALA A 31 32.21 -3.07 -11.54
C ALA A 31 30.79 -3.55 -11.85
N ILE A 32 30.62 -4.39 -12.88
CA ILE A 32 29.32 -4.98 -13.24
C ILE A 32 28.84 -5.90 -12.11
N GLY A 33 29.70 -6.71 -11.51
CA GLY A 33 29.32 -7.61 -10.41
C GLY A 33 28.77 -6.86 -9.19
N ILE A 34 29.48 -5.81 -8.76
CA ILE A 34 29.03 -4.98 -7.62
C ILE A 34 27.76 -4.20 -7.98
N MET A 35 27.70 -3.62 -9.18
CA MET A 35 26.51 -2.88 -9.64
C MET A 35 25.28 -3.79 -9.71
N ALA A 36 25.41 -5.02 -10.21
CA ALA A 36 24.31 -5.98 -10.29
C ALA A 36 23.82 -6.38 -8.89
N LEU A 37 24.73 -6.63 -7.95
CA LEU A 37 24.39 -6.99 -6.57
C LEU A 37 23.63 -5.86 -5.88
N VAL A 38 24.14 -4.63 -5.96
CA VAL A 38 23.47 -3.45 -5.37
C VAL A 38 22.14 -3.16 -6.07
N GLY A 39 22.09 -3.32 -7.40
CA GLY A 39 20.88 -3.10 -8.19
C GLY A 39 19.74 -4.04 -7.81
N ILE A 40 20.01 -5.34 -7.63
CA ILE A 40 18.99 -6.32 -7.23
C ILE A 40 18.49 -6.03 -5.81
N LEU A 41 19.39 -5.76 -4.85
CA LEU A 41 19.00 -5.43 -3.48
C LEU A 41 18.12 -4.18 -3.42
N SER A 42 18.49 -3.15 -4.17
CA SER A 42 17.70 -1.92 -4.26
C SER A 42 16.35 -2.16 -4.94
N GLY A 43 16.31 -2.97 -6.00
CA GLY A 43 15.07 -3.31 -6.70
C GLY A 43 14.09 -4.10 -5.83
N ILE A 44 14.59 -5.09 -5.08
CA ILE A 44 13.78 -5.85 -4.12
C ILE A 44 13.28 -4.93 -3.00
N SER A 45 14.13 -4.08 -2.45
CA SER A 45 13.72 -3.15 -1.38
C SER A 45 12.64 -2.17 -1.85
N ALA A 46 12.75 -1.66 -3.09
CA ALA A 46 11.72 -0.81 -3.68
C ALA A 46 10.41 -1.57 -3.85
N LEU A 47 10.45 -2.80 -4.39
CA LEU A 47 9.26 -3.64 -4.53
C LEU A 47 8.63 -3.98 -3.18
N GLU A 48 9.44 -4.33 -2.17
CA GLU A 48 8.96 -4.61 -0.81
C GLU A 48 8.25 -3.39 -0.22
N ASN A 49 8.83 -2.20 -0.35
CA ASN A 49 8.20 -0.96 0.12
C ASN A 49 6.90 -0.65 -0.63
N THR A 50 6.87 -0.80 -1.95
CA THR A 50 5.65 -0.57 -2.74
C THR A 50 4.56 -1.57 -2.34
N ILE A 51 4.89 -2.86 -2.29
CA ILE A 51 3.94 -3.92 -1.92
C ILE A 51 3.43 -3.71 -0.48
N SER A 52 4.32 -3.42 0.46
CA SER A 52 3.95 -3.15 1.85
C SER A 52 3.09 -1.90 2.00
N SER A 53 3.40 -0.84 1.24
CA SER A 53 2.59 0.38 1.16
C SER A 53 1.22 0.10 0.58
N ASP A 54 1.14 -0.67 -0.52
CA ASP A 54 -0.11 -1.05 -1.17
C ASP A 54 -0.96 -1.93 -0.23
N PHE A 55 -0.37 -2.88 0.49
CA PHE A 55 -1.10 -3.65 1.49
C PHE A 55 -1.57 -2.78 2.66
N SER A 56 -0.74 -1.85 3.11
CA SER A 56 -1.09 -0.92 4.19
C SER A 56 -2.24 0.00 3.79
N SER A 57 -2.22 0.52 2.55
CA SER A 57 -3.29 1.36 2.00
C SER A 57 -4.56 0.57 1.67
N MET A 58 -4.45 -0.72 1.34
CA MET A 58 -5.59 -1.64 1.23
C MET A 58 -6.23 -2.00 2.57
N GLY A 59 -5.69 -1.52 3.70
CA GLY A 59 -6.22 -1.81 5.03
C GLY A 59 -5.78 -3.18 5.55
N ALA A 60 -4.50 -3.55 5.41
CA ALA A 60 -3.94 -4.85 5.85
C ALA A 60 -4.14 -5.18 7.35
N ASN A 61 -4.54 -4.21 8.18
CA ASN A 61 -4.90 -4.42 9.59
C ASN A 61 -6.39 -4.21 9.90
N THR A 62 -7.24 -4.11 8.88
CA THR A 62 -8.66 -3.76 9.03
C THR A 62 -9.56 -4.95 8.69
N PHE A 63 -10.25 -5.48 9.69
CA PHE A 63 -11.31 -6.46 9.47
C PHE A 63 -12.62 -5.75 9.08
N ASN A 64 -13.13 -6.06 7.88
CA ASN A 64 -14.41 -5.54 7.41
C ASN A 64 -15.56 -6.45 7.85
N ILE A 65 -16.39 -5.98 8.77
CA ILE A 65 -17.60 -6.69 9.20
C ILE A 65 -18.79 -6.13 8.44
N ARG A 66 -19.43 -6.96 7.60
CA ARG A 66 -20.63 -6.60 6.85
C ARG A 66 -21.68 -7.69 6.99
N ARG A 67 -22.97 -7.31 6.92
CA ARG A 67 -24.11 -8.24 7.04
C ARG A 67 -24.06 -9.36 6.01
N TYR A 68 -23.61 -9.04 4.80
CA TYR A 68 -23.37 -10.01 3.74
C TYR A 68 -21.90 -9.94 3.37
N GLU A 69 -21.31 -11.12 3.13
CA GLU A 69 -19.97 -11.21 2.59
C GLU A 69 -19.93 -10.46 1.25
N LEU A 70 -18.81 -9.75 1.00
CA LEU A 70 -18.53 -9.27 -0.34
C LEU A 70 -18.37 -10.53 -1.18
N THR A 71 -19.45 -10.99 -1.83
CA THR A 71 -19.34 -12.03 -2.84
C THR A 71 -18.55 -11.39 -3.95
N VAL A 72 -17.22 -11.49 -3.86
CA VAL A 72 -16.34 -11.34 -5.02
C VAL A 72 -16.80 -12.47 -5.91
N ARG A 73 -17.79 -12.17 -6.76
CA ARG A 73 -18.08 -12.94 -7.94
C ARG A 73 -16.84 -12.78 -8.78
N VAL A 74 -15.79 -13.52 -8.43
CA VAL A 74 -14.77 -13.91 -9.39
C VAL A 74 -15.60 -14.45 -10.53
N GLN A 75 -15.55 -13.74 -11.65
CA GLN A 75 -16.28 -13.98 -12.86
C GLN A 75 -15.74 -15.27 -13.53
N THR A 76 -15.64 -16.35 -12.76
CA THR A 76 -15.43 -17.70 -13.23
C THR A 76 -16.80 -18.33 -13.22
N GLY A 77 -17.42 -18.33 -14.41
CA GLY A 77 -18.80 -18.71 -14.66
C GLY A 77 -19.17 -20.14 -14.31
N ASN A 78 -19.18 -20.48 -13.01
CA ASN A 78 -19.69 -21.75 -12.52
C ASN A 78 -20.71 -21.51 -11.43
N ASN A 79 -21.97 -21.47 -11.85
CA ASN A 79 -23.10 -21.97 -11.07
C ASN A 79 -22.77 -23.37 -10.54
N ARG A 80 -22.16 -23.46 -9.36
CA ARG A 80 -22.03 -24.70 -8.60
C ARG A 80 -22.57 -24.50 -7.21
N GLY A 81 -23.83 -24.89 -7.05
CA GLY A 81 -24.33 -25.50 -5.82
C GLY A 81 -24.62 -24.57 -4.65
N GLY A 82 -25.86 -24.10 -4.56
CA GLY A 82 -26.65 -24.35 -3.36
C GLY A 82 -26.23 -23.72 -2.02
N GLU A 83 -25.43 -22.67 -2.00
CA GLU A 83 -25.26 -21.90 -0.77
C GLU A 83 -26.53 -21.10 -0.51
N ARG A 84 -27.40 -21.64 0.36
CA ARG A 84 -28.51 -20.89 0.95
C ARG A 84 -27.89 -19.68 1.64
N GLN A 85 -28.09 -18.49 1.06
CA GLN A 85 -27.78 -17.23 1.74
C GLN A 85 -28.47 -17.25 3.10
N GLN A 86 -27.68 -17.39 4.16
CA GLN A 86 -28.20 -17.26 5.52
C GLN A 86 -28.74 -15.83 5.66
N ILE A 87 -30.02 -15.71 6.00
CA ILE A 87 -30.66 -14.41 6.20
C ILE A 87 -30.16 -13.88 7.54
N ASN A 88 -29.04 -13.16 7.51
CA ASN A 88 -28.50 -12.51 8.68
C ASN A 88 -29.45 -11.38 9.14
N PRO A 89 -29.60 -11.15 10.46
CA PRO A 89 -30.43 -10.06 10.97
C PRO A 89 -30.00 -8.71 10.39
N VAL A 90 -30.93 -7.76 10.28
CA VAL A 90 -30.63 -6.40 9.83
C VAL A 90 -29.74 -5.75 10.87
N LEU A 91 -28.54 -5.31 10.47
CA LEU A 91 -27.64 -4.57 11.33
C LEU A 91 -28.24 -3.18 11.59
N SER A 92 -28.73 -2.93 12.80
CA SER A 92 -29.27 -1.63 13.19
C SER A 92 -28.15 -0.69 13.62
N TYR A 93 -28.34 0.62 13.44
CA TYR A 93 -27.40 1.64 13.94
C TYR A 93 -27.15 1.49 15.45
N ARG A 94 -28.17 1.06 16.21
CA ARG A 94 -28.06 0.81 17.66
C ARG A 94 -27.07 -0.31 17.98
N ASP A 95 -27.09 -1.39 17.20
CA ASP A 95 -26.20 -2.54 17.39
C ASP A 95 -24.75 -2.15 17.11
N VAL A 96 -24.53 -1.34 16.08
CA VAL A 96 -23.20 -0.84 15.73
C VAL A 96 -22.67 0.15 16.76
N LYS A 97 -23.54 1.04 17.27
CA LYS A 97 -23.16 1.96 18.35
C LYS A 97 -22.81 1.20 19.63
N GLU A 98 -23.61 0.20 20.00
CA GLU A 98 -23.32 -0.66 21.15
C GLU A 98 -22.01 -1.44 20.97
N PHE A 99 -21.73 -1.90 19.75
CA PHE A 99 -20.46 -2.53 19.40
C PHE A 99 -19.28 -1.55 19.55
N LEU A 100 -19.41 -0.31 19.05
CA LEU A 100 -18.40 0.74 19.23
C LEU A 100 -18.12 1.03 20.71
N ASP A 101 -19.16 1.13 21.53
CA ASP A 101 -19.05 1.43 22.95
C ASP A 101 -18.42 0.26 23.75
N LYS A 102 -18.72 -0.99 23.36
CA LYS A 102 -18.19 -2.19 24.03
C LYS A 102 -16.81 -2.62 23.54
N TYR A 103 -16.52 -2.38 22.26
CA TYR A 103 -15.28 -2.80 21.60
C TYR A 103 -14.22 -1.72 21.72
N ASN A 104 -13.81 -1.44 22.97
CA ASN A 104 -12.78 -0.45 23.28
C ASN A 104 -11.51 -1.17 23.74
N TYR A 105 -10.75 -1.69 22.76
CA TYR A 105 -9.48 -2.36 23.00
C TYR A 105 -8.31 -1.42 22.68
N PRO A 106 -7.23 -1.41 23.48
CA PRO A 106 -6.11 -0.46 23.32
C PRO A 106 -5.46 -0.44 21.93
N SER A 107 -5.57 -1.56 21.20
CA SER A 107 -4.91 -1.76 19.91
C SER A 107 -5.86 -1.73 18.71
N ALA A 108 -7.18 -1.62 18.93
CA ALA A 108 -8.17 -1.70 17.86
C ALA A 108 -8.93 -0.38 17.74
N LYS A 109 -8.84 0.26 16.56
CA LYS A 109 -9.67 1.40 16.20
C LYS A 109 -10.84 0.90 15.37
N THR A 110 -12.06 1.22 15.79
CA THR A 110 -13.26 0.77 15.10
C THR A 110 -13.75 1.85 14.15
N ALA A 111 -13.72 1.53 12.86
CA ALA A 111 -14.31 2.39 11.83
C ALA A 111 -15.75 1.95 11.53
N LEU A 112 -16.64 2.93 11.40
CA LEU A 112 -18.01 2.74 10.95
C LEU A 112 -18.22 3.51 9.66
N SER A 113 -18.79 2.87 8.66
CA SER A 113 -19.33 3.54 7.50
C SER A 113 -20.68 2.97 7.08
N PHE A 114 -21.54 3.84 6.55
CA PHE A 114 -22.81 3.48 5.95
C PHE A 114 -23.02 4.27 4.66
N PHE A 115 -23.55 3.61 3.64
CA PHE A 115 -23.96 4.29 2.41
C PHE A 115 -25.30 4.99 2.66
N GLY A 116 -25.33 6.31 2.55
CA GLY A 116 -26.55 7.09 2.69
C GLY A 116 -27.37 7.09 1.39
N THR A 117 -26.73 7.40 0.27
CA THR A 117 -27.34 7.35 -1.07
C THR A 117 -26.25 7.29 -2.13
N GLY A 118 -26.49 6.58 -3.24
CA GLY A 118 -25.58 6.51 -4.39
C GLY A 118 -25.96 7.45 -5.54
N THR A 119 -27.14 8.07 -5.46
CA THR A 119 -27.70 8.92 -6.51
C THR A 119 -28.28 10.18 -5.87
N ALA A 120 -27.39 11.09 -5.48
CA ALA A 120 -27.77 12.40 -4.98
C ALA A 120 -27.27 13.50 -5.94
N GLU A 121 -28.14 14.46 -6.20
CA GLU A 121 -27.76 15.73 -6.82
C GLU A 121 -27.35 16.70 -5.69
N VAL A 122 -26.05 16.94 -5.53
CA VAL A 122 -25.55 17.90 -4.54
C VAL A 122 -25.59 19.30 -5.16
N LYS A 123 -26.22 20.24 -4.45
CA LYS A 123 -26.33 21.65 -4.87
C LYS A 123 -25.60 22.52 -3.88
N PHE A 124 -24.66 23.31 -4.37
CA PHE A 124 -24.00 24.35 -3.60
C PHE A 124 -24.16 25.67 -4.34
N GLU A 125 -24.92 26.58 -3.74
CA GLU A 125 -25.30 27.88 -4.32
C GLU A 125 -25.86 27.73 -5.75
N ASN A 126 -25.16 28.23 -6.77
CA ASN A 126 -25.57 28.15 -8.18
C ASN A 126 -24.96 26.96 -8.94
N THR A 127 -24.15 26.13 -8.28
CA THR A 127 -23.51 24.96 -8.87
C THR A 127 -24.21 23.68 -8.45
N LYS A 128 -24.41 22.78 -9.42
CA LYS A 128 -25.08 21.49 -9.23
C LYS A 128 -24.15 20.40 -9.75
N THR A 129 -23.99 19.35 -8.97
CA THR A 129 -23.23 18.16 -9.38
C THR A 129 -24.13 17.23 -10.18
N ASP A 130 -23.55 16.40 -11.04
CA ASP A 130 -24.27 15.32 -11.70
C ASP A 130 -24.98 14.43 -10.65
N PRO A 131 -26.18 13.91 -10.92
CA PRO A 131 -27.02 13.19 -9.96
C PRO A 131 -26.49 11.79 -9.55
N GLU A 132 -25.19 11.56 -9.72
CA GLU A 132 -24.48 10.31 -9.43
C GLU A 132 -23.44 10.50 -8.30
N VAL A 133 -23.72 11.41 -7.36
CA VAL A 133 -22.88 11.56 -6.18
C VAL A 133 -23.26 10.53 -5.12
N ALA A 134 -22.28 9.73 -4.71
CA ALA A 134 -22.39 8.85 -3.56
C ALA A 134 -22.11 9.62 -2.26
N VAL A 135 -23.05 9.54 -1.32
CA VAL A 135 -22.91 10.08 0.03
C VAL A 135 -22.65 8.93 0.99
N LEU A 136 -21.47 8.95 1.60
CA LEU A 136 -21.05 7.99 2.62
C LEU A 136 -21.02 8.69 3.98
N GLY A 137 -21.73 8.13 4.95
CA GLY A 137 -21.58 8.51 6.35
C GLY A 137 -20.48 7.67 7.00
N ALA A 138 -19.56 8.32 7.70
CA ALA A 138 -18.39 7.67 8.30
C ALA A 138 -18.04 8.30 9.66
N ASN A 139 -17.31 7.56 10.51
CA ASN A 139 -16.76 8.08 11.77
C ASN A 139 -15.31 8.57 11.63
N GLU A 140 -14.79 9.20 12.68
CA GLU A 140 -13.43 9.77 12.77
C GLU A 140 -12.30 8.79 12.39
N HIS A 141 -12.49 7.49 12.66
CA HIS A 141 -11.48 6.46 12.40
C HIS A 141 -11.57 5.85 10.99
N PHE A 142 -12.60 6.20 10.21
CA PHE A 142 -12.81 5.62 8.89
C PHE A 142 -11.67 5.92 7.92
N LEU A 143 -11.21 7.17 7.84
CA LEU A 143 -10.14 7.58 6.92
C LEU A 143 -8.85 6.78 7.18
N GLY A 144 -8.41 6.70 8.44
CA GLY A 144 -7.22 5.94 8.83
C GLY A 144 -7.34 4.43 8.61
N ASN A 145 -8.50 3.84 8.90
CA ASN A 145 -8.70 2.39 8.75
C ASN A 145 -8.90 1.94 7.29
N SER A 146 -9.38 2.83 6.43
CA SER A 146 -9.59 2.57 5.00
C SER A 146 -8.38 2.90 4.14
N GLY A 147 -7.26 3.36 4.75
CA GLY A 147 -6.05 3.75 4.04
C GLY A 147 -6.24 4.98 3.14
N LEU A 148 -7.27 5.79 3.41
CA LEU A 148 -7.54 6.99 2.64
C LEU A 148 -6.67 8.14 3.15
N GLU A 149 -5.90 8.73 2.23
CA GLU A 149 -5.14 9.95 2.49
C GLU A 149 -5.98 11.18 2.12
N LEU A 150 -5.93 12.20 2.98
CA LEU A 150 -6.64 13.44 2.75
C LEU A 150 -5.71 14.42 2.01
N GLU A 151 -6.02 14.75 0.76
CA GLU A 151 -5.22 15.68 -0.05
C GLU A 151 -5.28 17.11 0.49
N SER A 152 -6.42 17.52 1.04
CA SER A 152 -6.62 18.87 1.59
C SER A 152 -7.68 18.89 2.69
N GLY A 153 -7.46 19.74 3.70
CA GLY A 153 -8.40 19.98 4.80
C GLY A 153 -8.05 19.23 6.09
N ARG A 154 -9.08 18.75 6.80
CA ARG A 154 -8.94 17.94 8.02
C ARG A 154 -9.86 16.73 7.96
N GLY A 155 -9.47 15.68 8.68
CA GLY A 155 -10.30 14.49 8.84
C GLY A 155 -11.60 14.76 9.61
N LEU A 156 -12.41 13.72 9.72
CA LEU A 156 -13.60 13.70 10.57
C LEU A 156 -13.11 13.72 12.03
N ASN A 157 -13.44 14.78 12.77
CA ASN A 157 -13.22 14.89 14.23
C ASN A 157 -14.47 14.45 14.99
#